data_AF-A0A2T1FRP3-F1
#
_entry.id   AF-A0A2T1FRP3-F1
#
_cell.length_a   1.000
_cell.length_b   1.000
_cell.length_c   1.000
_cell.angle_alpha   90.00
_cell.angle_beta   90.00
_cell.angle_gamma   90.00
#
_symmetry.space_group_name_H-M   'P 1'
#
loop_
_entity.id
_entity.type
_entity.pdbx_description
1 polymer ?
#
loop_
_entity_poly.entity_id
_entity_poly.type
_entity_poly.pdbx_seq_one_letter_code
_entity_poly.pdbx_strand_id
1 'polypeptide(L)'
;MPQTPINHTNRALTPGERDKIAAYLSSRSLSPSSPVDPGTDTRFILHDTSVIMAPSTLERERYLGRGPLGLGVNAFFPREKSVVLTRPNFYEPRRPTTTEFEKASDILPKPQRERLLRQAWRATNENARRQALDTALANLNLSPGEIASEQKEARGKLAAASGRIYTTATWSVESICTRFNSGDRSVTTPGQEASLSSACAPLTNYFNVRNTRVKSSVAAEIVQVGARSDRGNQNTCSASNPNIAQLPNPPYSDNQYNSTAAIYLRSTLAAGKFPQLTTHFILDTFDPEGHCDPRCFNLNKLYSSISLAMGHAKGSSYGITPSYGTRSGTNNIWWNDRICHGSAP
;
A
#
# COMPACT_ATOMS: atom_id res chain seq x y z
N MET A 1 -7.69 27.48 -27.66
CA MET A 1 -8.34 26.22 -28.10
C MET A 1 -8.78 25.44 -26.86
N PRO A 2 -10.01 24.92 -26.80
CA PRO A 2 -10.42 24.05 -25.69
C PRO A 2 -9.53 22.80 -25.69
N GLN A 3 -8.93 22.49 -24.54
CA GLN A 3 -8.10 21.29 -24.40
C GLN A 3 -8.99 20.04 -24.42
N THR A 4 -8.58 19.01 -25.18
CA THR A 4 -9.25 17.71 -25.19
C THR A 4 -8.94 16.95 -23.90
N PRO A 5 -9.93 16.32 -23.23
CA PRO A 5 -9.68 15.45 -22.08
C PRO A 5 -8.78 14.27 -22.46
N ILE A 6 -7.77 14.00 -21.63
CA ILE A 6 -6.87 12.85 -21.81
C ILE A 6 -6.68 12.09 -20.50
N ASN A 7 -6.18 10.85 -20.59
CA ASN A 7 -5.70 10.12 -19.43
C ASN A 7 -4.21 10.42 -19.22
N HIS A 8 -3.85 10.97 -18.07
CA HIS A 8 -2.46 11.36 -17.76
C HIS A 8 -1.65 10.23 -17.11
N THR A 9 -2.21 9.04 -16.89
CA THR A 9 -1.53 7.91 -16.22
C THR A 9 -0.12 7.66 -16.73
N ASN A 10 0.84 7.62 -15.81
CA ASN A 10 2.28 7.43 -15.99
C ASN A 10 2.96 8.37 -16.99
N ARG A 11 2.26 9.40 -17.47
CA ARG A 11 2.84 10.45 -18.32
C ARG A 11 3.82 11.28 -17.51
N ALA A 12 4.99 11.53 -18.08
CA ALA A 12 5.99 12.42 -17.50
C ALA A 12 5.45 13.84 -17.31
N LEU A 13 5.88 14.49 -16.23
CA LEU A 13 5.59 15.90 -15.99
C LEU A 13 6.40 16.78 -16.92
N THR A 14 5.71 17.71 -17.58
CA THR A 14 6.33 18.87 -18.21
C THR A 14 6.90 19.83 -17.14
N PRO A 15 7.85 20.71 -17.48
CA PRO A 15 8.36 21.72 -16.55
C PRO A 15 7.26 22.59 -15.95
N GLY A 16 6.33 23.10 -16.78
CA GLY A 16 5.22 23.93 -16.30
C GLY A 16 4.27 23.20 -15.34
N GLU A 17 4.07 21.90 -15.50
CA GLU A 17 3.31 21.10 -14.54
C GLU A 17 4.06 20.92 -13.22
N ARG A 18 5.39 20.75 -13.24
CA ARG A 18 6.19 20.69 -12.01
C ARG A 18 6.05 21.97 -11.20
N ASP A 19 6.19 23.12 -11.85
CA ASP A 19 6.07 24.44 -11.21
C ASP A 19 4.66 24.66 -10.65
N LYS A 20 3.64 24.26 -11.42
CA LYS A 20 2.24 24.37 -11.01
C LYS A 20 1.93 23.50 -9.79
N ILE A 21 2.44 22.27 -9.76
CA ILE A 21 2.31 21.38 -8.60
C ILE A 21 3.04 21.98 -7.40
N ALA A 22 4.28 22.44 -7.56
CA ALA A 22 5.04 23.04 -6.47
C ALA A 22 4.32 24.25 -5.87
N ALA A 23 3.77 25.14 -6.71
CA ALA A 23 2.97 26.28 -6.27
C ALA A 23 1.68 25.84 -5.56
N TYR A 24 0.96 24.85 -6.10
CA TYR A 24 -0.26 24.30 -5.51
C TYR A 24 -0.04 23.70 -4.12
N LEU A 25 1.10 23.04 -3.92
CA LEU A 25 1.50 22.45 -2.62
C LEU A 25 1.94 23.54 -1.63
N SER A 26 2.73 24.50 -2.09
CA SER A 26 3.18 25.64 -1.27
C SER A 26 2.00 26.46 -0.74
N SER A 27 0.98 26.72 -1.58
CA SER A 27 -0.24 27.43 -1.16
C SER A 27 -1.08 26.68 -0.11
N ARG A 28 -0.72 25.43 0.21
CA ARG A 28 -1.36 24.57 1.21
C ARG A 28 -0.42 24.21 2.36
N SER A 29 0.73 24.88 2.46
CA SER A 29 1.75 24.59 3.46
C SER A 29 2.22 23.12 3.43
N LEU A 30 2.23 22.50 2.24
CA LEU A 30 2.75 21.17 2.03
C LEU A 30 4.10 21.27 1.34
N SER A 31 5.13 20.70 1.96
CA SER A 31 6.45 20.60 1.34
C SER A 31 6.43 19.54 0.23
N PRO A 32 7.08 19.80 -0.92
CA PRO A 32 7.42 18.77 -1.88
C PRO A 32 8.17 17.62 -1.22
N SER A 33 7.99 16.40 -1.73
CA SER A 33 8.89 15.30 -1.39
C SER A 33 10.14 15.36 -2.26
N SER A 34 11.24 14.78 -1.79
CA SER A 34 12.44 14.59 -2.60
C SER A 34 12.10 13.83 -3.88
N PRO A 35 12.71 14.19 -5.03
CA PRO A 35 12.60 13.40 -6.24
C PRO A 35 13.04 11.96 -5.97
N VAL A 36 12.31 11.02 -6.57
CA VAL A 36 12.64 9.61 -6.57
C VAL A 36 12.63 9.10 -8.01
N ASP A 37 13.32 8.00 -8.27
CA ASP A 37 13.19 7.24 -9.52
C ASP A 37 12.32 6.01 -9.26
N PRO A 38 10.99 6.15 -9.27
CA PRO A 38 10.14 5.02 -9.08
C PRO A 38 10.11 4.20 -10.38
N GLY A 39 9.96 2.88 -10.25
CA GLY A 39 9.83 1.99 -11.41
C GLY A 39 8.76 2.48 -12.41
N THR A 40 8.79 1.94 -13.63
CA THR A 40 7.94 2.39 -14.76
C THR A 40 6.46 2.53 -14.38
N ASP A 41 5.92 1.57 -13.62
CA ASP A 41 4.51 1.55 -13.23
C ASP A 41 4.29 2.10 -11.81
N THR A 42 4.17 3.43 -11.72
CA THR A 42 3.82 4.08 -10.46
C THR A 42 2.33 4.03 -10.16
N ARG A 43 1.97 3.74 -8.92
CA ARG A 43 0.57 3.68 -8.46
C ARG A 43 0.34 4.58 -7.26
N PHE A 44 -0.84 5.18 -7.23
CA PHE A 44 -1.42 5.81 -6.05
C PHE A 44 -2.67 5.02 -5.68
N ILE A 45 -2.57 4.22 -4.62
CA ILE A 45 -3.57 3.23 -4.24
C ILE A 45 -4.47 3.84 -3.19
N LEU A 46 -5.74 4.00 -3.53
CA LEU A 46 -6.76 4.47 -2.61
C LEU A 46 -7.28 3.30 -1.78
N HIS A 47 -7.35 3.54 -0.48
CA HIS A 47 -7.93 2.69 0.54
C HIS A 47 -8.94 3.49 1.36
N ASP A 48 -9.76 2.78 2.13
CA ASP A 48 -10.51 3.35 3.24
C ASP A 48 -10.36 2.46 4.48
N THR A 49 -10.32 3.08 5.66
CA THR A 49 -10.00 2.36 6.90
C THR A 49 -11.08 1.37 7.34
N SER A 50 -12.31 1.51 6.86
CA SER A 50 -13.48 0.80 7.37
C SER A 50 -13.71 0.88 8.88
N VAL A 51 -13.00 1.78 9.57
CA VAL A 51 -13.10 2.00 11.02
C VAL A 51 -12.80 3.45 11.33
N ILE A 52 -13.40 3.95 12.42
CA ILE A 52 -12.97 5.20 13.02
C ILE A 52 -11.54 5.01 13.54
N MET A 53 -10.63 5.90 13.14
CA MET A 53 -9.33 6.02 13.77
C MET A 53 -9.34 7.21 14.72
N ALA A 54 -9.14 6.94 16.01
CA ALA A 54 -8.98 8.00 16.99
C ALA A 54 -7.72 8.84 16.66
N PRO A 55 -7.68 10.13 17.04
CA PRO A 55 -6.50 10.96 16.83
C PRO A 55 -5.21 10.35 17.41
N SER A 56 -5.29 9.70 18.57
CA SER A 56 -4.17 8.98 19.19
C SER A 56 -3.70 7.78 18.37
N THR A 57 -4.62 7.08 17.69
CA THR A 57 -4.27 5.99 16.75
C THR A 57 -3.50 6.53 15.56
N LEU A 58 -3.95 7.65 14.98
CA LEU A 58 -3.28 8.28 13.85
C LEU A 58 -1.89 8.81 14.23
N GLU A 59 -1.74 9.38 15.43
CA GLU A 59 -0.43 9.81 15.94
C GLU A 59 0.51 8.62 16.16
N ARG A 60 -0.01 7.50 16.67
CA ARG A 60 0.76 6.26 16.79
C ARG A 60 1.22 5.75 15.43
N GLU A 61 0.36 5.74 14.41
CA GLU A 61 0.76 5.32 13.06
C GLU A 61 1.80 6.27 12.44
N ARG A 62 1.72 7.58 12.73
CA ARG A 62 2.77 8.53 12.37
C ARG A 62 4.11 8.19 13.00
N TYR A 63 4.11 7.92 14.31
CA TYR A 63 5.32 7.50 15.01
C TYR A 63 5.88 6.19 14.43
N LEU A 64 5.02 5.19 14.17
CA LEU A 64 5.40 3.88 13.65
C LEU A 64 5.71 3.87 12.14
N GLY A 65 5.55 4.99 11.43
CA GLY A 65 5.75 5.08 9.96
C GLY A 65 7.20 4.92 9.49
N ARG A 66 8.02 4.08 10.13
CA ARG A 66 9.44 3.88 9.86
C ARG A 66 9.78 2.39 9.81
N GLY A 67 10.71 2.02 8.92
CA GLY A 67 11.16 0.64 8.78
C GLY A 67 10.01 -0.36 8.63
N PRO A 68 10.05 -1.53 9.31
CA PRO A 68 9.01 -2.56 9.22
C PRO A 68 7.77 -2.25 10.09
N LEU A 69 7.78 -1.16 10.85
CA LEU A 69 6.72 -0.82 11.80
C LEU A 69 5.47 -0.24 11.10
N GLY A 70 4.34 -0.32 11.80
CA GLY A 70 3.06 0.22 11.37
C GLY A 70 2.47 -0.48 10.15
N LEU A 71 1.46 0.14 9.55
CA LEU A 71 0.67 -0.47 8.48
C LEU A 71 1.30 -0.37 7.08
N GLY A 72 2.34 0.43 6.88
CA GLY A 72 2.90 0.69 5.55
C GLY A 72 2.13 1.71 4.71
N VAL A 73 1.05 2.27 5.25
CA VAL A 73 0.32 3.42 4.68
C VAL A 73 1.23 4.64 4.62
N ASN A 74 1.12 5.44 3.55
CA ASN A 74 1.88 6.68 3.39
C ASN A 74 1.19 7.92 3.97
N ALA A 75 -0.13 7.98 3.82
CA ALA A 75 -0.93 9.10 4.29
C ALA A 75 -2.32 8.64 4.71
N PHE A 76 -2.79 9.15 5.85
CA PHE A 76 -4.17 9.05 6.28
C PHE A 76 -4.91 10.36 6.03
N PHE A 77 -6.17 10.29 5.58
CA PHE A 77 -7.03 11.44 5.30
C PHE A 77 -8.23 11.48 6.24
N PRO A 78 -8.09 12.09 7.44
CA PRO A 78 -9.20 12.38 8.33
C PRO A 78 -10.30 13.21 7.67
N ARG A 79 -11.55 13.00 8.08
CA ARG A 79 -12.70 13.75 7.55
C ARG A 79 -12.56 15.26 7.73
N GLU A 80 -12.15 15.71 8.92
CA GLU A 80 -12.18 17.12 9.32
C GLU A 80 -10.81 17.68 9.71
N LYS A 81 -9.79 16.81 9.85
CA LYS A 81 -8.44 17.21 10.28
C LYS A 81 -7.49 17.26 9.08
N SER A 82 -6.32 17.83 9.32
CA SER A 82 -5.21 17.79 8.37
C SER A 82 -4.76 16.36 8.10
N VAL A 83 -4.18 16.18 6.92
CA VAL A 83 -3.57 14.91 6.51
C VAL A 83 -2.51 14.46 7.51
N VAL A 84 -2.51 13.16 7.81
CA VAL A 84 -1.49 12.54 8.66
C VAL A 84 -0.54 11.78 7.76
N LEU A 85 0.63 12.38 7.51
CA LEU A 85 1.71 11.74 6.78
C LEU A 85 2.48 10.83 7.74
N THR A 86 2.52 9.55 7.41
CA THR A 86 3.25 8.54 8.17
C THR A 86 4.56 8.18 7.47
N ARG A 87 4.60 8.24 6.13
CA ARG A 87 5.78 7.95 5.31
C ARG A 87 5.99 9.03 4.25
N PRO A 88 6.65 10.16 4.60
CA PRO A 88 6.64 11.39 3.82
C PRO A 88 7.50 11.33 2.55
N ASN A 89 8.43 10.37 2.43
CA ASN A 89 9.32 10.30 1.28
C ASN A 89 8.63 9.69 0.05
N PHE A 90 7.53 8.95 0.25
CA PHE A 90 6.83 8.18 -0.78
C PHE A 90 7.74 7.17 -1.51
N TYR A 91 7.15 6.18 -2.17
CA TYR A 91 7.90 5.18 -2.94
C TYR A 91 9.03 4.46 -2.16
N GLU A 92 8.89 4.40 -0.84
CA GLU A 92 9.89 3.84 0.06
C GLU A 92 10.00 2.33 -0.18
N PRO A 93 11.15 1.80 -0.66
CA PRO A 93 11.27 0.38 -0.99
C PRO A 93 11.18 -0.52 0.26
N ARG A 94 11.53 0.04 1.43
CA ARG A 94 11.53 -0.66 2.73
C ARG A 94 10.41 -0.18 3.64
N ARG A 95 9.17 -0.30 3.15
CA ARG A 95 7.96 -0.23 3.98
C ARG A 95 7.21 -1.57 3.99
N PRO A 96 6.34 -1.80 4.99
CA PRO A 96 5.33 -2.84 4.93
C PRO A 96 4.43 -2.68 3.70
N THR A 97 3.97 -3.82 3.19
CA THR A 97 2.98 -3.90 2.10
C THR A 97 1.58 -3.66 2.64
N THR A 98 0.75 -2.88 1.96
CA THR A 98 -0.65 -2.61 2.31
C THR A 98 -1.64 -3.52 1.60
N THR A 99 -1.34 -3.97 0.37
CA THR A 99 -2.22 -4.83 -0.45
C THR A 99 -1.64 -6.24 -0.63
N GLU A 100 -2.48 -7.22 -0.98
CA GLU A 100 -2.04 -8.54 -1.46
C GLU A 100 -1.34 -8.45 -2.82
N PHE A 101 -1.70 -7.48 -3.66
CA PHE A 101 -0.95 -7.13 -4.86
C PHE A 101 0.49 -6.75 -4.53
N GLU A 102 0.73 -5.85 -3.56
CA GLU A 102 2.08 -5.49 -3.14
C GLU A 102 2.84 -6.69 -2.56
N LYS A 103 2.13 -7.63 -1.92
CA LYS A 103 2.67 -8.91 -1.46
C LYS A 103 2.84 -9.95 -2.57
N ALA A 104 2.60 -9.62 -3.84
CA ALA A 104 2.74 -10.55 -4.96
C ALA A 104 1.98 -11.88 -4.78
N SER A 105 0.81 -11.83 -4.12
CA SER A 105 0.00 -13.03 -3.82
C SER A 105 -0.63 -13.65 -5.08
N ASP A 106 -0.73 -12.89 -6.17
CA ASP A 106 -1.08 -13.34 -7.51
C ASP A 106 -0.01 -14.25 -8.15
N ILE A 107 1.26 -14.10 -7.75
CA ILE A 107 2.39 -14.88 -8.26
C ILE A 107 2.75 -16.01 -7.33
N LEU A 108 2.75 -15.75 -6.02
CA LEU A 108 3.04 -16.75 -5.00
C LEU A 108 1.97 -16.70 -3.91
N PRO A 109 0.95 -17.58 -3.96
CA PRO A 109 -0.15 -17.58 -3.02
C PRO A 109 0.31 -17.65 -1.56
N LYS A 110 -0.38 -16.93 -0.68
CA LYS A 110 -0.05 -16.76 0.74
C LYS A 110 0.32 -18.07 1.47
N PRO A 111 -0.44 -19.19 1.37
CA PRO A 111 -0.06 -20.43 2.05
C PRO A 111 1.27 -21.00 1.55
N GLN A 112 1.50 -20.98 0.24
CA GLN A 112 2.73 -21.47 -0.37
C GLN A 112 3.91 -20.56 -0.03
N ARG A 113 3.74 -19.24 -0.14
CA ARG A 113 4.73 -18.23 0.26
C ARG A 113 5.18 -18.45 1.70
N GLU A 114 4.23 -18.54 2.63
CA GLU A 114 4.53 -18.69 4.05
C GLU A 114 5.24 -20.02 4.36
N ARG A 115 4.86 -21.11 3.68
CA ARG A 115 5.56 -22.40 3.77
C ARG A 115 7.01 -22.28 3.28
N LEU A 116 7.24 -21.67 2.13
CA LEU A 116 8.57 -21.52 1.54
C LEU A 116 9.48 -20.62 2.38
N LEU A 117 8.95 -19.51 2.91
CA LEU A 117 9.70 -18.64 3.82
C LEU A 117 10.19 -19.41 5.06
N ARG A 118 9.32 -20.25 5.65
CA ARG A 118 9.70 -21.12 6.78
C ARG A 118 10.69 -22.20 6.38
N GLN A 119 10.54 -22.79 5.20
CA GLN A 119 11.45 -23.81 4.69
C GLN A 119 12.86 -23.24 4.52
N ALA A 120 12.98 -22.08 3.85
CA ALA A 120 14.25 -21.38 3.69
C ALA A 120 14.87 -21.05 5.06
N TRP A 121 14.06 -20.52 5.99
CA TRP A 121 14.52 -20.25 7.35
C TRP A 121 15.06 -21.50 8.04
N ARG A 122 14.33 -22.62 8.02
CA ARG A 122 14.73 -23.91 8.65
C ARG A 122 16.00 -24.49 8.05
N ALA A 123 16.19 -24.36 6.73
CA ALA A 123 17.39 -24.82 6.03
C ALA A 123 18.64 -23.95 6.29
N THR A 124 18.46 -22.73 6.79
CA THR A 124 19.52 -21.76 7.08
C THR A 124 20.15 -22.01 8.45
N ASN A 125 21.47 -21.84 8.60
CA ASN A 125 22.11 -21.97 9.92
C ASN A 125 21.88 -20.74 10.83
N GLU A 126 22.14 -20.91 12.12
CA GLU A 126 21.82 -19.90 13.13
C GLU A 126 22.63 -18.60 12.99
N ASN A 127 23.86 -18.66 12.49
CA ASN A 127 24.66 -17.45 12.27
C ASN A 127 24.08 -16.61 11.13
N ALA A 128 23.75 -17.25 10.00
CA ALA A 128 23.18 -16.55 8.86
C ALA A 128 21.78 -16.01 9.16
N ARG A 129 20.96 -16.72 9.95
CA ARG A 129 19.66 -16.22 10.44
C ARG A 129 19.80 -14.93 11.25
N ARG A 130 20.78 -14.86 12.16
CA ARG A 130 21.05 -13.64 12.95
C ARG A 130 21.49 -12.49 12.04
N GLN A 131 22.47 -12.73 11.18
CA GLN A 131 22.94 -11.73 10.21
C GLN A 131 21.82 -11.24 9.29
N ALA A 132 20.91 -12.12 8.87
CA ALA A 132 19.78 -11.76 8.03
C ALA A 132 18.79 -10.85 8.75
N LEU A 133 18.50 -11.11 10.03
CA LEU A 133 17.68 -10.24 10.87
C LEU A 133 18.33 -8.87 11.09
N ASP A 134 19.64 -8.83 11.34
CA ASP A 134 20.37 -7.58 11.47
C ASP A 134 20.35 -6.79 10.16
N THR A 135 20.56 -7.47 9.03
CA THR A 135 20.51 -6.87 7.68
C THR A 135 19.12 -6.32 7.35
N ALA A 136 18.06 -7.04 7.72
CA ALA A 136 16.68 -6.63 7.49
C ALA A 136 16.32 -5.33 8.22
N LEU A 137 16.96 -5.06 9.37
CA LEU A 137 16.67 -3.91 10.22
C LEU A 137 17.73 -2.79 10.13
N ALA A 138 18.82 -3.03 9.40
CA ALA A 138 19.90 -2.07 9.24
C ALA A 138 19.43 -0.78 8.56
N ASN A 139 19.94 0.36 9.04
CA ASN A 139 19.69 1.71 8.52
C ASN A 139 18.22 2.17 8.56
N LEU A 140 17.38 1.58 9.42
CA LEU A 140 15.96 1.94 9.56
C LEU A 140 15.66 2.92 10.69
N ASN A 141 16.70 3.47 11.34
CA ASN A 141 16.60 4.39 12.47
C ASN A 141 15.66 3.89 13.59
N LEU A 142 15.79 2.61 13.94
CA LEU A 142 15.04 1.96 15.02
C LEU A 142 15.86 2.00 16.31
N SER A 143 15.17 2.15 17.44
CA SER A 143 15.81 2.00 18.76
C SER A 143 16.22 0.55 19.02
N PRO A 144 17.18 0.30 19.92
CA PRO A 144 17.57 -1.07 20.28
C PRO A 144 16.40 -1.95 20.76
N GLY A 145 15.44 -1.36 21.49
CA GLY A 145 14.24 -2.06 21.95
C GLY A 145 13.31 -2.48 20.81
N GLU A 146 13.13 -1.60 19.81
CA GLU A 146 12.35 -1.91 18.61
C GLU A 146 13.02 -3.00 17.78
N ILE A 147 14.35 -2.93 17.61
CA ILE A 147 15.12 -3.96 16.91
C ILE A 147 14.92 -5.31 17.61
N ALA A 148 15.10 -5.38 18.94
CA ALA A 148 14.93 -6.62 19.69
C ALA A 148 13.50 -7.19 19.56
N SER A 149 12.48 -6.33 19.59
CA SER A 149 11.07 -6.73 19.41
C SER A 149 10.83 -7.33 18.02
N GLU A 150 11.26 -6.63 16.97
CA GLU A 150 11.10 -7.08 15.57
C GLU A 150 11.84 -8.39 15.31
N GLN A 151 13.06 -8.53 15.83
CA GLN A 151 13.84 -9.77 15.70
C GLN A 151 13.17 -10.95 16.40
N LYS A 152 12.66 -10.73 17.63
CA LYS A 152 11.95 -11.76 18.40
C LYS A 152 10.69 -12.20 17.67
N GLU A 153 9.88 -11.26 17.19
CA GLU A 153 8.66 -11.57 16.47
C GLU A 153 8.94 -12.31 15.16
N ALA A 154 9.87 -11.80 14.34
CA ALA A 154 10.25 -12.43 13.08
C ALA A 154 10.72 -13.88 13.26
N ARG A 155 11.61 -14.12 14.24
CA ARG A 155 12.08 -15.46 14.60
C ARG A 155 10.93 -16.37 15.00
N GLY A 156 10.03 -15.88 15.86
CA GLY A 156 8.86 -16.62 16.31
C GLY A 156 7.94 -17.04 15.16
N LYS A 157 7.63 -16.12 14.23
CA LYS A 157 6.76 -16.40 13.08
C LYS A 157 7.37 -17.39 12.09
N LEU A 158 8.68 -17.32 11.88
CA LEU A 158 9.42 -18.22 10.98
C LEU A 158 9.66 -19.61 11.61
N ALA A 159 9.73 -19.70 12.94
CA ALA A 159 9.82 -20.98 13.66
C ALA A 159 8.46 -21.69 13.79
N ALA A 160 7.36 -20.93 13.86
CA ALA A 160 6.01 -21.48 14.00
C ALA A 160 5.63 -22.45 12.86
N ALA A 161 4.69 -23.36 13.14
CA ALA A 161 4.19 -24.33 12.16
C ALA A 161 3.33 -23.67 11.07
N SER A 162 2.57 -22.64 11.43
CA SER A 162 1.63 -21.94 10.55
C SER A 162 1.43 -20.47 10.98
N GLY A 163 0.65 -19.74 10.21
CA GLY A 163 0.24 -18.36 10.52
C GLY A 163 0.98 -17.30 9.70
N ARG A 164 0.54 -16.05 9.85
CA ARG A 164 1.03 -14.93 9.03
C ARG A 164 2.51 -14.61 9.29
N ILE A 165 3.25 -14.35 8.21
CA ILE A 165 4.62 -13.83 8.25
C ILE A 165 4.61 -12.33 7.95
N TYR A 166 5.28 -11.56 8.80
CA TYR A 166 5.35 -10.10 8.70
C TYR A 166 6.61 -9.60 8.00
N THR A 167 6.73 -8.28 7.87
CA THR A 167 7.73 -7.58 7.05
C THR A 167 9.16 -7.97 7.39
N THR A 168 9.57 -7.88 8.66
CA THR A 168 10.94 -8.21 9.10
C THR A 168 11.33 -9.64 8.76
N ALA A 169 10.44 -10.61 9.02
CA ALA A 169 10.68 -12.00 8.65
C ALA A 169 10.80 -12.23 7.14
N THR A 170 10.00 -11.52 6.35
CA THR A 170 10.06 -11.57 4.88
C THR A 170 11.42 -11.04 4.37
N TRP A 171 11.86 -9.88 4.86
CA TRP A 171 13.15 -9.29 4.49
C TRP A 171 14.35 -10.11 4.96
N SER A 172 14.26 -10.78 6.10
CA SER A 172 15.32 -11.69 6.56
C SER A 172 15.49 -12.86 5.59
N VAL A 173 14.40 -13.50 5.17
CA VAL A 173 14.48 -14.61 4.21
C VAL A 173 14.94 -14.12 2.83
N GLU A 174 14.58 -12.91 2.43
CA GLU A 174 15.10 -12.28 1.22
C GLU A 174 16.63 -12.15 1.26
N SER A 175 17.19 -11.66 2.37
CA SER A 175 18.64 -11.55 2.57
C SER A 175 19.32 -12.92 2.50
N ILE A 176 18.73 -13.95 3.11
CA ILE A 176 19.21 -15.34 3.05
C ILE A 176 19.25 -15.83 1.60
N CYS A 177 18.14 -15.72 0.88
CA CYS A 177 18.05 -16.23 -0.49
C CYS A 177 18.96 -15.46 -1.45
N THR A 178 19.11 -14.14 -1.26
CA THR A 178 20.01 -13.31 -2.05
C THR A 178 21.46 -13.79 -1.90
N ARG A 179 21.92 -13.99 -0.66
CA ARG A 179 23.28 -14.51 -0.39
C ARG A 179 23.47 -15.91 -0.96
N PHE A 180 22.54 -16.82 -0.70
CA PHE A 180 22.60 -18.19 -1.21
C PHE A 180 22.69 -18.24 -2.74
N ASN A 181 21.83 -17.48 -3.43
CA ASN A 181 21.80 -17.45 -4.90
C ASN A 181 23.04 -16.76 -5.49
N SER A 182 23.69 -15.89 -4.74
CA SER A 182 24.98 -15.29 -5.10
C SER A 182 26.18 -16.23 -4.89
N GLY A 183 25.94 -17.48 -4.46
CA GLY A 183 26.97 -18.51 -4.30
C GLY A 183 27.48 -18.68 -2.86
N ASP A 184 27.00 -17.90 -1.89
CA ASP A 184 27.39 -18.05 -0.48
C ASP A 184 26.71 -19.28 0.13
N ARG A 185 27.42 -20.42 0.13
CA ARG A 185 26.95 -21.68 0.74
C ARG A 185 27.08 -21.69 2.26
N SER A 186 27.83 -20.76 2.85
CA SER A 186 28.00 -20.66 4.31
C SER A 186 26.71 -20.26 5.03
N VAL A 187 25.66 -19.85 4.30
CA VAL A 187 24.35 -19.52 4.87
C VAL A 187 23.52 -20.75 5.24
N THR A 188 23.83 -21.91 4.66
CA THR A 188 23.02 -23.11 4.82
C THR A 188 23.50 -23.96 6.00
N THR A 189 22.60 -24.72 6.60
CA THR A 189 22.99 -25.85 7.45
C THR A 189 23.55 -26.98 6.57
N PRO A 190 24.67 -27.63 6.92
CA PRO A 190 25.22 -28.72 6.11
C PRO A 190 24.17 -29.80 5.77
N GLY A 191 24.07 -30.18 4.50
CA GLY A 191 23.12 -31.16 4.01
C GLY A 191 21.71 -30.62 3.73
N GLN A 192 21.47 -29.31 3.89
CA GLN A 192 20.20 -28.65 3.60
C GLN A 192 20.25 -27.77 2.33
N GLU A 193 21.32 -27.85 1.54
CA GLU A 193 21.55 -27.03 0.34
C GLU A 193 20.43 -27.19 -0.69
N ALA A 194 19.99 -28.43 -0.94
CA ALA A 194 18.86 -28.69 -1.83
C ALA A 194 17.53 -28.13 -1.27
N SER A 195 17.34 -28.21 0.05
CA SER A 195 16.15 -27.67 0.72
C SER A 195 16.09 -26.15 0.63
N LEU A 196 17.24 -25.47 0.86
CA LEU A 196 17.32 -24.03 0.72
C LEU A 196 17.19 -23.59 -0.74
N SER A 197 17.84 -24.29 -1.67
CA SER A 197 17.74 -24.00 -3.10
C SER A 197 16.31 -24.11 -3.61
N SER A 198 15.60 -25.19 -3.27
CA SER A 198 14.20 -25.39 -3.67
C SER A 198 13.25 -24.36 -3.07
N ALA A 199 13.53 -23.88 -1.84
CA ALA A 199 12.75 -22.80 -1.23
C ALA A 199 13.04 -21.44 -1.87
N CYS A 200 14.31 -21.12 -2.11
CA CYS A 200 14.74 -19.81 -2.61
C CYS A 200 14.44 -19.58 -4.08
N ALA A 201 14.38 -20.63 -4.91
CA ALA A 201 14.08 -20.51 -6.34
C ALA A 201 12.75 -19.76 -6.61
N PRO A 202 11.58 -20.20 -6.11
CA PRO A 202 10.33 -19.45 -6.29
C PRO A 202 10.31 -18.12 -5.52
N LEU A 203 10.96 -18.06 -4.35
CA LEU A 203 10.99 -16.84 -3.53
C LEU A 203 11.75 -15.69 -4.21
N THR A 204 12.73 -15.99 -5.06
CA THR A 204 13.52 -14.96 -5.76
C THR A 204 12.66 -14.08 -6.65
N ASN A 205 11.81 -14.70 -7.49
CA ASN A 205 10.88 -13.94 -8.32
C ASN A 205 9.86 -13.17 -7.47
N TYR A 206 9.35 -13.81 -6.40
CA TYR A 206 8.46 -13.17 -5.45
C TYR A 206 9.06 -11.89 -4.84
N PHE A 207 10.30 -11.93 -4.35
CA PHE A 207 10.97 -10.75 -3.76
C PHE A 207 11.18 -9.64 -4.80
N ASN A 208 11.61 -9.99 -6.01
CA ASN A 208 11.80 -9.03 -7.10
C ASN A 208 10.51 -8.28 -7.44
N VAL A 209 9.39 -9.00 -7.57
CA VAL A 209 8.09 -8.39 -7.88
C VAL A 209 7.58 -7.58 -6.70
N ARG A 210 7.60 -8.13 -5.48
CA ARG A 210 7.18 -7.44 -4.25
C ARG A 210 7.93 -6.11 -4.11
N ASN A 211 9.25 -6.13 -4.19
CA ASN A 211 10.08 -4.93 -4.03
C ASN A 211 9.81 -3.90 -5.12
N THR A 212 9.58 -4.36 -6.35
CA THR A 212 9.21 -3.48 -7.46
C THR A 212 7.86 -2.81 -7.22
N ARG A 213 6.86 -3.54 -6.73
CA ARG A 213 5.52 -2.99 -6.44
C ARG A 213 5.54 -2.02 -5.26
N VAL A 214 6.25 -2.36 -4.17
CA VAL A 214 6.37 -1.49 -2.99
C VAL A 214 7.09 -0.19 -3.33
N LYS A 215 8.23 -0.26 -4.04
CA LYS A 215 9.00 0.93 -4.45
C LYS A 215 8.29 1.78 -5.51
N SER A 216 7.22 1.30 -6.13
CA SER A 216 6.46 2.03 -7.14
C SER A 216 5.07 2.44 -6.68
N SER A 217 4.73 2.25 -5.40
CA SER A 217 3.37 2.50 -4.90
C SER A 217 3.34 3.47 -3.73
N VAL A 218 2.32 4.32 -3.72
CA VAL A 218 1.91 5.15 -2.58
C VAL A 218 0.56 4.66 -2.10
N ALA A 219 0.46 4.26 -0.84
CA ALA A 219 -0.78 3.81 -0.22
C ALA A 219 -1.45 4.95 0.56
N ALA A 220 -2.68 5.27 0.18
CA ALA A 220 -3.44 6.41 0.66
C ALA A 220 -4.71 5.94 1.36
N GLU A 221 -4.78 6.14 2.67
CA GLU A 221 -5.86 5.60 3.52
C GLU A 221 -6.85 6.69 3.91
N ILE A 222 -8.05 6.65 3.32
CA ILE A 222 -9.08 7.63 3.66
C ILE A 222 -9.75 7.18 4.96
N VAL A 223 -9.61 7.99 6.01
CA VAL A 223 -10.16 7.64 7.32
C VAL A 223 -11.66 7.75 7.24
N GLN A 224 -12.32 6.60 7.22
CA GLN A 224 -13.73 6.53 6.98
C GLN A 224 -14.40 5.59 7.96
N VAL A 225 -15.48 6.11 8.53
CA VAL A 225 -16.36 5.30 9.36
C VAL A 225 -17.11 4.38 8.41
N GLY A 226 -16.99 3.07 8.58
CA GLY A 226 -17.74 2.18 7.70
C GLY A 226 -17.65 0.72 8.06
N ALA A 227 -18.77 0.24 8.61
CA ALA A 227 -19.28 -1.12 8.50
C ALA A 227 -18.83 -2.20 9.50
N ARG A 228 -18.14 -1.84 10.58
CA ARG A 228 -18.24 -2.66 11.81
C ARG A 228 -19.43 -2.13 12.60
N SER A 229 -20.56 -2.83 12.56
CA SER A 229 -21.50 -2.71 13.67
C SER A 229 -20.94 -3.47 14.86
N ASP A 230 -21.38 -3.14 16.06
CA ASP A 230 -21.00 -3.86 17.29
C ASP A 230 -21.49 -5.33 17.31
N ARG A 231 -22.17 -5.77 16.23
CA ARG A 231 -22.82 -7.08 16.09
C ARG A 231 -22.08 -7.97 15.10
N GLY A 232 -21.19 -8.83 15.62
CA GLY A 232 -20.91 -10.19 15.15
C GLY A 232 -20.32 -10.46 13.75
N ASN A 233 -20.70 -9.75 12.68
CA ASN A 233 -20.19 -9.97 11.31
C ASN A 233 -19.54 -8.70 10.73
N GLN A 234 -18.21 -8.71 10.69
CA GLN A 234 -17.36 -7.60 10.28
C GLN A 234 -17.06 -7.56 8.77
N ASN A 235 -17.65 -8.44 7.95
CA ASN A 235 -17.43 -8.40 6.50
C ASN A 235 -18.19 -7.21 5.88
N THR A 236 -17.46 -6.12 5.69
CA THR A 236 -17.96 -4.85 5.17
C THR A 236 -18.15 -4.85 3.65
N CYS A 237 -17.70 -5.90 2.98
CA CYS A 237 -17.70 -6.02 1.51
C CYS A 237 -18.89 -6.81 0.97
N SER A 238 -19.63 -7.51 1.84
CA SER A 238 -20.83 -8.24 1.47
C SER A 238 -22.07 -7.36 1.52
N ALA A 239 -22.60 -6.97 0.36
CA ALA A 239 -23.83 -6.16 0.28
C ALA A 239 -25.05 -6.79 0.97
N SER A 240 -25.08 -8.12 1.12
CA SER A 240 -26.14 -8.86 1.82
C SER A 240 -25.96 -8.89 3.34
N ASN A 241 -24.82 -8.43 3.88
CA ASN A 241 -24.60 -8.36 5.31
C ASN A 241 -25.56 -7.31 5.93
N PRO A 242 -26.51 -7.72 6.79
CA PRO A 242 -27.46 -6.79 7.43
C PRO A 242 -26.79 -5.88 8.47
N ASN A 243 -25.56 -6.22 8.87
CA ASN A 243 -24.80 -5.54 9.91
C ASN A 243 -23.87 -4.44 9.37
N ILE A 244 -23.95 -4.12 8.08
CA ILE A 244 -23.18 -3.01 7.51
C ILE A 244 -23.84 -1.68 7.89
N ALA A 245 -23.14 -0.89 8.71
CA ALA A 245 -23.49 0.50 8.97
C ALA A 245 -23.40 1.34 7.68
N GLN A 246 -24.38 2.22 7.48
CA GLN A 246 -24.30 3.22 6.41
C GLN A 246 -23.09 4.12 6.62
N LEU A 247 -22.46 4.53 5.53
CA LEU A 247 -21.44 5.58 5.57
C LEU A 247 -22.11 6.92 5.90
N PRO A 248 -21.35 7.96 6.32
CA PRO A 248 -21.86 9.33 6.38
C PRO A 248 -22.45 9.78 5.03
N ASN A 249 -23.27 10.83 5.04
CA ASN A 249 -23.77 11.47 3.81
C ASN A 249 -23.28 12.94 3.75
N PRO A 250 -22.49 13.34 2.75
CA PRO A 250 -21.86 12.50 1.74
C PRO A 250 -20.84 11.53 2.36
N PRO A 251 -20.56 10.37 1.72
CA PRO A 251 -19.60 9.39 2.22
C PRO A 251 -18.28 10.03 2.62
N TYR A 252 -17.66 10.79 1.71
CA TYR A 252 -16.39 11.48 1.96
C TYR A 252 -16.58 13.00 1.96
N SER A 253 -15.87 13.69 2.85
CA SER A 253 -15.90 15.16 2.91
C SER A 253 -15.08 15.80 1.79
N ASP A 254 -15.36 17.06 1.49
CA ASP A 254 -14.54 17.84 0.55
C ASP A 254 -13.09 17.96 1.01
N ASN A 255 -12.86 18.03 2.33
CA ASN A 255 -11.52 18.03 2.90
C ASN A 255 -10.74 16.75 2.53
N GLN A 256 -11.40 15.58 2.56
CA GLN A 256 -10.77 14.33 2.15
C GLN A 256 -10.40 14.35 0.67
N TYR A 257 -11.32 14.75 -0.23
CA TYR A 257 -11.00 14.89 -1.66
C TYR A 257 -9.86 15.88 -1.92
N ASN A 258 -9.89 17.05 -1.28
CA ASN A 258 -8.88 18.08 -1.45
C ASN A 258 -7.51 17.63 -0.93
N SER A 259 -7.48 16.94 0.22
CA SER A 259 -6.26 16.40 0.81
C SER A 259 -5.70 15.24 -0.04
N THR A 260 -6.55 14.34 -0.53
CA THR A 260 -6.14 13.27 -1.45
C THR A 260 -5.57 13.83 -2.74
N ALA A 261 -6.21 14.84 -3.35
CA ALA A 261 -5.67 15.51 -4.54
C ALA A 261 -4.30 16.14 -4.27
N ALA A 262 -4.12 16.80 -3.13
CA ALA A 262 -2.84 17.41 -2.78
C ALA A 262 -1.73 16.37 -2.57
N ILE A 263 -2.01 15.27 -1.88
CA ILE A 263 -1.02 14.20 -1.69
C ILE A 263 -0.75 13.43 -2.98
N TYR A 264 -1.76 13.24 -3.84
CA TYR A 264 -1.56 12.70 -5.19
C TYR A 264 -0.59 13.56 -6.00
N LEU A 265 -0.80 14.88 -6.04
CA LEU A 265 0.10 15.81 -6.74
C LEU A 265 1.49 15.85 -6.10
N ARG A 266 1.60 15.74 -4.78
CA ARG A 266 2.90 15.60 -4.10
C ARG A 266 3.64 14.33 -4.52
N SER A 267 2.95 13.19 -4.61
CA SER A 267 3.55 11.95 -5.11
C SER A 267 3.93 12.04 -6.59
N THR A 268 3.13 12.76 -7.38
CA THR A 268 3.38 13.05 -8.80
C THR A 268 4.67 13.84 -8.98
N LEU A 269 4.87 14.89 -8.16
CA LEU A 269 6.10 15.68 -8.17
C LEU A 269 7.32 14.84 -7.77
N ALA A 270 7.18 13.99 -6.75
CA ALA A 270 8.24 13.08 -6.31
C ALA A 270 8.64 12.09 -7.43
N ALA A 271 7.66 11.53 -8.13
CA ALA A 271 7.85 10.56 -9.21
C ALA A 271 8.29 11.18 -10.55
N GLY A 272 8.11 12.49 -10.73
CA GLY A 272 8.32 13.15 -12.02
C GLY A 272 7.30 12.78 -13.11
N LYS A 273 6.22 12.09 -12.75
CA LYS A 273 5.15 11.59 -13.63
C LYS A 273 3.87 11.40 -12.83
N PHE A 274 2.71 11.38 -13.49
CA PHE A 274 1.40 11.15 -12.85
C PHE A 274 1.20 9.68 -12.51
N PRO A 275 1.20 9.26 -11.23
CA PRO A 275 0.98 7.86 -10.88
C PRO A 275 -0.42 7.41 -11.29
N GLN A 276 -0.57 6.13 -11.62
CA GLN A 276 -1.89 5.55 -11.86
C GLN A 276 -2.71 5.60 -10.57
N LEU A 277 -3.77 6.41 -10.53
CA LEU A 277 -4.79 6.32 -9.49
C LEU A 277 -5.57 5.02 -9.64
N THR A 278 -5.55 4.21 -8.59
CA THR A 278 -6.24 2.92 -8.52
C THR A 278 -6.83 2.72 -7.14
N THR A 279 -7.66 1.70 -6.99
CA THR A 279 -8.28 1.32 -5.70
C THR A 279 -7.70 -0.01 -5.21
N HIS A 280 -7.80 -0.25 -3.90
CA HIS A 280 -7.51 -1.56 -3.33
C HIS A 280 -8.44 -2.64 -3.91
N PHE A 281 -9.73 -2.31 -4.09
CA PHE A 281 -10.75 -3.20 -4.63
C PHE A 281 -10.38 -3.85 -5.96
N ILE A 282 -9.78 -3.11 -6.91
CA ILE A 282 -9.37 -3.69 -8.19
C ILE A 282 -8.01 -4.42 -8.11
N LEU A 283 -7.10 -3.98 -7.24
CA LEU A 283 -5.78 -4.59 -7.15
C LEU A 283 -5.83 -5.99 -6.56
N ASP A 284 -6.70 -6.22 -5.58
CA ASP A 284 -6.78 -7.48 -4.85
C ASP A 284 -7.96 -8.34 -5.31
N THR A 285 -8.39 -8.19 -6.57
CA THR A 285 -9.51 -8.96 -7.16
C THR A 285 -9.28 -10.47 -7.14
N PHE A 286 -8.03 -10.90 -7.12
CA PHE A 286 -7.63 -12.30 -7.06
C PHE A 286 -7.62 -12.87 -5.63
N ASP A 287 -7.71 -12.03 -4.60
CA ASP A 287 -7.66 -12.49 -3.21
C ASP A 287 -9.04 -13.04 -2.77
N PRO A 288 -9.14 -14.32 -2.38
CA PRO A 288 -10.39 -14.88 -1.86
C PRO A 288 -10.83 -14.27 -0.53
N GLU A 289 -9.93 -13.64 0.26
CA GLU A 289 -10.29 -12.92 1.48
C GLU A 289 -10.99 -11.58 1.18
N GLY A 290 -10.93 -11.09 -0.07
CA GLY A 290 -11.72 -10.02 -0.66
C GLY A 290 -11.60 -8.66 0.01
N HIS A 291 -11.12 -7.66 -0.73
CA HIS A 291 -11.16 -6.26 -0.31
C HIS A 291 -12.22 -5.50 -1.12
N CYS A 292 -12.73 -4.38 -0.59
CA CYS A 292 -13.75 -3.57 -1.26
C CYS A 292 -13.51 -2.07 -1.09
N ASP A 293 -12.40 -1.68 -0.52
CA ASP A 293 -12.06 -0.29 -0.28
C ASP A 293 -11.40 0.36 -1.51
N PRO A 294 -11.57 1.68 -1.69
CA PRO A 294 -12.46 2.54 -0.92
C PRO A 294 -13.92 2.36 -1.40
N ARG A 295 -14.84 2.28 -0.44
CA ARG A 295 -16.27 2.10 -0.69
C ARG A 295 -16.93 3.45 -0.94
N CYS A 296 -17.84 3.53 -1.91
CA CYS A 296 -18.61 4.74 -2.22
C CYS A 296 -17.76 5.98 -2.58
N PHE A 297 -16.51 5.79 -3.02
CA PHE A 297 -15.61 6.91 -3.34
C PHE A 297 -15.89 7.43 -4.75
N ASN A 298 -16.19 8.72 -4.90
CA ASN A 298 -16.43 9.32 -6.21
C ASN A 298 -15.09 9.67 -6.89
N LEU A 299 -14.59 8.77 -7.72
CA LEU A 299 -13.30 8.95 -8.39
C LEU A 299 -13.33 10.07 -9.43
N ASN A 300 -14.48 10.30 -10.07
CA ASN A 300 -14.67 11.43 -11.01
C ASN A 300 -14.53 12.78 -10.32
N LYS A 301 -15.00 12.90 -9.06
CA LYS A 301 -14.81 14.09 -8.24
C LYS A 301 -13.32 14.34 -7.95
N LEU A 302 -12.56 13.30 -7.59
CA LEU A 302 -11.12 13.42 -7.39
C LEU A 302 -10.39 13.86 -8.68
N TYR A 303 -10.71 13.24 -9.83
CA TYR A 303 -10.15 13.64 -11.13
C TYR A 303 -10.48 15.08 -11.51
N SER A 304 -11.69 15.53 -11.19
CA SER A 304 -12.09 16.93 -11.39
C SER A 304 -11.28 17.89 -10.53
N SER A 305 -11.06 17.56 -9.24
CA SER A 305 -10.23 18.36 -8.34
C SER A 305 -8.78 18.47 -8.83
N ILE A 306 -8.20 17.35 -9.31
CA ILE A 306 -6.83 17.34 -9.84
C ILE A 306 -6.77 18.16 -11.16
N SER A 307 -7.72 17.97 -12.06
CA SER A 307 -7.76 18.71 -13.33
C SER A 307 -7.90 20.21 -13.12
N LEU A 308 -8.73 20.64 -12.16
CA LEU A 308 -8.86 22.04 -11.78
C LEU A 308 -7.53 22.59 -11.24
N ALA A 309 -6.89 21.86 -10.31
CA ALA A 309 -5.60 22.24 -9.73
C ALA A 309 -4.51 22.38 -10.80
N MET A 310 -4.53 21.51 -11.81
CA MET A 310 -3.55 21.48 -12.89
C MET A 310 -3.95 22.35 -14.10
N GLY A 311 -5.16 22.89 -14.14
CA GLY A 311 -5.71 23.57 -15.32
C GLY A 311 -5.75 22.68 -16.57
N HIS A 312 -5.91 21.36 -16.37
CA HIS A 312 -6.14 20.41 -17.46
C HIS A 312 -7.61 20.46 -17.90
N ALA A 313 -7.90 19.91 -19.08
CA ALA A 313 -9.26 19.80 -19.59
C ALA A 313 -10.22 19.11 -18.60
N LYS A 314 -11.44 19.64 -18.47
CA LYS A 314 -12.51 19.00 -17.68
C LYS A 314 -12.80 17.60 -18.23
N GLY A 315 -12.82 16.59 -17.37
CA GLY A 315 -13.00 15.19 -17.75
C GLY A 315 -11.70 14.43 -17.99
N SER A 316 -10.53 15.07 -17.82
CA SER A 316 -9.25 14.37 -17.81
C SER A 316 -9.17 13.39 -16.65
N SER A 317 -8.50 12.27 -16.86
CA SER A 317 -8.33 11.20 -15.87
C SER A 317 -6.87 10.99 -15.52
N TYR A 318 -6.64 10.28 -14.42
CA TYR A 318 -5.31 10.12 -13.80
C TYR A 318 -5.05 8.67 -13.40
N GLY A 319 -5.86 7.74 -13.93
CA GLY A 319 -5.84 6.35 -13.51
C GLY A 319 -6.89 5.50 -14.22
N ILE A 320 -7.47 4.59 -13.45
CA ILE A 320 -8.55 3.70 -13.91
C ILE A 320 -9.80 4.49 -14.33
N THR A 321 -10.53 3.97 -15.33
CA THR A 321 -11.86 4.51 -15.65
C THR A 321 -12.85 4.01 -14.60
N PRO A 322 -13.61 4.87 -13.89
CA PRO A 322 -14.52 4.41 -12.84
C PRO A 322 -15.57 3.41 -13.35
N SER A 323 -15.69 2.28 -12.66
CA SER A 323 -16.74 1.28 -12.83
C SER A 323 -17.27 0.94 -11.44
N TYR A 324 -18.48 1.40 -11.14
CA TYR A 324 -19.08 1.31 -9.81
C TYR A 324 -19.97 0.08 -9.68
N GLY A 325 -19.86 -0.63 -8.56
CA GLY A 325 -20.74 -1.73 -8.21
C GLY A 325 -20.11 -2.66 -7.18
N THR A 326 -20.76 -3.78 -6.86
CA THR A 326 -20.31 -4.67 -5.77
C THR A 326 -19.52 -5.88 -6.26
N ARG A 327 -19.31 -6.05 -7.58
CA ARG A 327 -18.71 -7.26 -8.16
C ARG A 327 -17.21 -7.07 -8.39
N SER A 328 -16.39 -7.73 -7.56
CA SER A 328 -14.95 -7.81 -7.77
C SER A 328 -14.63 -8.38 -9.16
N GLY A 329 -13.58 -7.86 -9.82
CA GLY A 329 -13.17 -8.24 -11.18
C GLY A 329 -14.04 -7.65 -12.30
N THR A 330 -15.19 -7.04 -11.99
CA THR A 330 -16.04 -6.31 -12.96
C THR A 330 -16.07 -4.82 -12.64
N ASN A 331 -16.24 -4.49 -11.37
CA ASN A 331 -16.22 -3.13 -10.85
C ASN A 331 -14.85 -2.83 -10.24
N ASN A 332 -14.51 -1.55 -10.17
CA ASN A 332 -13.25 -1.08 -9.60
C ASN A 332 -13.43 -0.05 -8.49
N ILE A 333 -14.67 0.34 -8.21
CA ILE A 333 -15.03 1.07 -7.01
C ILE A 333 -16.25 0.37 -6.42
N TRP A 334 -16.14 -0.03 -5.15
CA TRP A 334 -17.24 -0.71 -4.51
C TRP A 334 -18.39 0.27 -4.27
N TRP A 335 -19.57 -0.04 -4.79
CA TRP A 335 -20.75 0.81 -4.66
C TRP A 335 -22.00 -0.01 -4.40
N ASN A 336 -22.75 0.36 -3.37
CA ASN A 336 -24.05 -0.20 -3.05
C ASN A 336 -25.00 0.93 -2.67
N ASP A 337 -26.09 1.11 -3.40
CA ASP A 337 -26.97 2.29 -3.28
C ASP A 337 -27.51 2.51 -1.85
N ARG A 338 -27.80 1.44 -1.11
CA ARG A 338 -28.26 1.51 0.29
C ARG A 338 -27.20 2.10 1.23
N ILE A 339 -25.93 1.82 0.95
CA ILE A 339 -24.78 2.19 1.79
C ILE A 339 -24.15 3.50 1.33
N CYS A 340 -24.22 3.78 0.02
CA CYS A 340 -23.66 4.96 -0.64
C CYS A 340 -24.65 6.12 -0.82
N HIS A 341 -25.88 5.98 -0.32
CA HIS A 341 -26.95 7.01 -0.37
C HIS A 341 -27.47 7.33 -1.77
N GLY A 342 -27.60 6.30 -2.61
CA GLY A 342 -28.16 6.41 -3.96
C GLY A 342 -27.24 5.84 -5.04
N SER A 343 -27.64 6.03 -6.28
CA SER A 343 -26.94 5.50 -7.45
C SER A 343 -25.57 6.13 -7.67
N ALA A 344 -24.70 5.37 -8.32
CA ALA A 344 -23.34 5.81 -8.63
C ALA A 344 -23.33 7.05 -9.57
N PRO A 345 -22.33 7.94 -9.43
CA PRO A 345 -22.24 9.22 -10.13
C PRO A 345 -21.74 9.15 -11.56
#